data_AF-A0A0M9E037-F1
#
_entry.id   AF-A0A0M9E037-F1
#
_cell.length_a   1.000
_cell.length_b   1.000
_cell.length_c   1.000
_cell.angle_alpha   90.00
_cell.angle_beta   90.00
_cell.angle_gamma   90.00
#
_symmetry.space_group_name_H-M   'P 1'
#
loop_
_entity.id
_entity.type
_entity.pdbx_description
1 polymer ?
#
loop_
_entity_poly.entity_id
_entity_poly.type
_entity_poly.pdbx_seq_one_letter_code
_entity_poly.pdbx_strand_id
1 'polypeptide(L)'
;LIQQLIAADVSAVVFSINPVTQNINEIVINANLGIGESIVDGQVTPDTYIVDKTDMTIKSIDIATKQTMSIIANNGTQSVAVPRLMADQQAMTDEQIIQTAQMAMRIENQTKWSADIECAWKDEKLYLLQCRPVTS
;
A
#
# COMPACT_ATOMS: atom_id res chain seq x y z
N LEU A 1 -8.54 14.69 13.34
CA LEU A 1 -7.60 13.63 13.75
C LEU A 1 -6.22 14.28 13.88
N ILE A 2 -5.39 13.91 14.85
CA ILE A 2 -3.96 14.26 14.89
C ILE A 2 -3.21 12.93 14.99
N GLN A 3 -2.32 12.66 14.03
CA GLN A 3 -1.57 11.42 13.92
C GLN A 3 -0.09 11.74 13.69
N GLN A 4 0.79 10.91 14.26
CA GLN A 4 2.22 11.03 14.02
C GLN A 4 2.55 10.67 12.56
N LEU A 5 3.29 11.54 11.88
CA LEU A 5 3.77 11.29 10.54
C LEU A 5 4.84 10.18 10.57
N ILE A 6 4.62 9.11 9.81
CA ILE A 6 5.60 8.04 9.64
C ILE A 6 6.52 8.40 8.48
N ALA A 7 7.82 8.44 8.73
CA ALA A 7 8.86 8.62 7.70
C ALA A 7 9.02 7.33 6.88
N ALA A 8 7.97 6.95 6.17
CA ALA A 8 7.83 5.66 5.52
C ALA A 8 8.85 5.46 4.39
N ASP A 9 9.38 4.24 4.30
CA ASP A 9 10.16 3.79 3.15
C ASP A 9 9.21 3.43 2.00
N VAL A 10 8.04 2.88 2.34
CA VAL A 10 6.97 2.50 1.42
C VAL A 10 5.62 2.86 2.05
N SER A 11 4.72 3.34 1.22
CA SER A 11 3.31 3.52 1.58
C SER A 11 2.44 2.65 0.69
N ALA A 12 1.28 2.22 1.21
CA ALA A 12 0.37 1.39 0.45
C ALA A 12 -1.10 1.63 0.81
N VAL A 13 -1.93 1.55 -0.23
CA VAL A 13 -3.40 1.45 -0.13
C VAL A 13 -3.78 -0.01 -0.39
N VAL A 14 -4.58 -0.58 0.50
CA VAL A 14 -4.94 -2.00 0.50
C VAL A 14 -6.45 -2.15 0.50
N PHE A 15 -6.96 -2.83 -0.52
CA PHE A 15 -8.35 -3.24 -0.56
C PHE A 15 -8.44 -4.72 -0.20
N SER A 16 -9.25 -5.06 0.82
CA SER A 16 -9.56 -6.46 1.13
C SER A 16 -10.56 -7.07 0.15
N ILE A 17 -10.75 -6.49 -1.03
CA ILE A 17 -11.55 -7.03 -2.13
C ILE A 17 -10.88 -6.52 -3.40
N ASN A 18 -10.90 -7.27 -4.50
CA ASN A 18 -10.47 -6.70 -5.77
C ASN A 18 -11.50 -5.65 -6.24
N PRO A 19 -11.17 -4.34 -6.27
CA PRO A 19 -12.15 -3.30 -6.58
C PRO A 19 -12.52 -3.26 -8.07
N VAL A 20 -11.71 -3.89 -8.94
CA VAL A 20 -11.94 -3.93 -10.39
C VAL A 20 -12.83 -5.11 -10.75
N THR A 21 -12.52 -6.31 -10.23
CA THR A 21 -13.24 -7.55 -10.58
C THR A 21 -14.36 -7.88 -9.59
N GLN A 22 -14.43 -7.18 -8.46
CA GLN A 22 -15.28 -7.49 -7.31
C GLN A 22 -15.03 -8.87 -6.68
N ASN A 23 -13.87 -9.48 -6.95
CA ASN A 23 -13.51 -10.77 -6.36
C ASN A 23 -13.20 -10.60 -4.86
N ILE A 24 -14.09 -11.13 -4.01
CA ILE A 24 -13.97 -11.09 -2.54
C ILE A 24 -12.85 -11.96 -1.99
N ASN A 25 -12.30 -12.87 -2.79
CA ASN A 25 -11.19 -13.75 -2.40
C ASN A 25 -9.82 -13.14 -2.71
N GLU A 26 -9.77 -11.93 -3.26
CA GLU A 26 -8.54 -11.24 -3.61
C GLU A 26 -8.33 -10.02 -2.73
N ILE A 27 -7.08 -9.80 -2.33
CA ILE A 27 -6.59 -8.57 -1.74
C ILE A 27 -5.77 -7.85 -2.80
N VAL A 28 -6.01 -6.56 -2.97
CA VAL A 28 -5.24 -5.70 -3.88
C VAL A 28 -4.46 -4.70 -3.06
N ILE A 29 -3.14 -4.65 -3.28
CA ILE A 29 -2.21 -3.74 -2.61
C ILE A 29 -1.59 -2.85 -3.67
N ASN A 30 -1.79 -1.54 -3.56
CA ASN A 30 -1.13 -0.52 -4.38
C ASN A 30 -0.05 0.15 -3.54
N ALA A 31 1.21 0.06 -3.95
CA ALA A 31 2.34 0.57 -3.18
C ALA A 31 3.24 1.53 -3.97
N ASN A 32 3.78 2.53 -3.28
CA ASN A 32 4.79 3.43 -3.81
C ASN A 32 5.88 3.71 -2.77
N LEU A 33 7.06 4.09 -3.25
CA LEU A 33 8.16 4.50 -2.38
C LEU A 33 7.81 5.80 -1.64
N GLY A 34 8.32 5.94 -0.43
CA GLY A 34 8.11 7.12 0.41
C GLY A 34 6.74 7.17 1.08
N ILE A 35 6.35 8.36 1.53
CA ILE A 35 5.12 8.58 2.30
C ILE A 35 3.85 8.62 1.42
N GLY A 36 2.71 8.25 2.03
CA GLY A 36 1.45 7.91 1.34
C GLY A 36 0.74 9.03 0.58
N GLU A 37 1.13 10.28 0.77
CA GLU A 37 0.53 11.45 0.10
C GLU A 37 0.54 11.30 -1.43
N SER A 38 1.60 10.68 -1.97
CA SER A 38 1.75 10.47 -3.41
C SER A 38 0.70 9.50 -4.02
N ILE A 39 0.27 8.48 -3.27
CA ILE A 39 -0.68 7.46 -3.74
C ILE A 39 -2.12 7.99 -3.66
N VAL A 40 -2.43 8.69 -2.57
CA VAL A 40 -3.79 9.20 -2.30
C VAL A 40 -4.20 10.28 -3.29
N ASP A 41 -3.25 11.13 -3.71
CA ASP A 41 -3.52 12.21 -4.67
C ASP A 41 -3.59 11.73 -6.13
N GLY A 42 -3.34 10.44 -6.39
CA GLY A 42 -3.35 9.85 -7.74
C GLY A 42 -2.25 10.39 -8.67
N GLN A 43 -1.22 11.03 -8.11
CA GLN A 43 -0.14 11.67 -8.87
C GLN A 43 0.95 10.69 -9.31
N VAL A 44 0.93 9.45 -8.82
CA VAL A 44 1.92 8.42 -9.11
C VAL A 44 1.24 7.15 -9.62
N THR A 45 1.97 6.41 -10.45
CA THR A 45 1.58 5.03 -10.82
C THR A 45 2.25 4.09 -9.82
N PRO A 46 1.50 3.46 -8.91
CA PRO A 46 2.05 2.55 -7.91
C PRO A 46 2.29 1.16 -8.49
N ASP A 47 3.09 0.36 -7.79
CA ASP A 47 3.11 -1.08 -8.01
C ASP A 47 1.79 -1.69 -7.53
N THR A 48 1.31 -2.72 -8.22
CA THR A 48 0.08 -3.44 -7.86
C THR A 48 0.39 -4.89 -7.55
N TYR A 49 -0.05 -5.35 -6.38
CA TYR A 49 0.06 -6.74 -5.95
C TYR A 49 -1.33 -7.33 -5.71
N ILE A 50 -1.56 -8.54 -6.20
CA ILE A 50 -2.80 -9.28 -5.96
C ILE A 50 -2.47 -10.54 -5.17
N VAL A 51 -3.09 -10.69 -4.00
CA VAL A 51 -2.91 -11.83 -3.10
C VAL A 51 -4.21 -12.61 -2.97
N ASP A 52 -4.14 -13.93 -3.05
CA ASP A 52 -5.27 -14.82 -2.76
C ASP A 52 -5.48 -14.94 -1.25
N LYS A 53 -6.70 -14.70 -0.79
CA LYS A 53 -7.03 -14.79 0.64
C LYS A 53 -7.03 -16.21 1.19
N THR A 54 -7.22 -17.21 0.33
CA THR A 54 -7.41 -18.59 0.78
C THR A 54 -6.12 -19.20 1.30
N ASP A 55 -5.00 -18.92 0.65
CA ASP A 55 -3.69 -19.51 0.93
C ASP A 55 -2.55 -18.49 1.03
N MET A 56 -2.84 -17.19 0.91
CA MET A 56 -1.87 -16.09 0.90
C MET A 56 -0.91 -16.13 -0.29
N THR A 57 -1.24 -16.81 -1.39
CA THR A 57 -0.38 -16.81 -2.58
C THR A 57 -0.41 -15.46 -3.29
N ILE A 58 0.77 -14.93 -3.65
CA ILE A 58 0.87 -13.75 -4.52
C ILE A 58 0.52 -14.20 -5.95
N LYS A 59 -0.66 -13.80 -6.44
CA LYS A 59 -1.16 -14.17 -7.78
C LYS A 59 -0.56 -13.33 -8.89
N SER A 60 -0.27 -12.07 -8.59
CA SER A 60 0.23 -11.10 -9.57
C SER A 60 1.07 -10.04 -8.89
N ILE A 61 2.14 -9.66 -9.59
CA ILE A 61 3.03 -8.56 -9.29
C ILE A 61 3.10 -7.74 -10.58
N ASP A 62 2.60 -6.51 -10.54
CA ASP A 62 2.74 -5.53 -11.61
C ASP A 62 3.57 -4.35 -11.11
N ILE A 63 4.78 -4.20 -11.67
CA ILE A 63 5.73 -3.18 -11.25
C ILE A 63 5.60 -1.98 -12.17
N ALA A 64 5.26 -0.83 -11.60
CA ALA A 64 5.22 0.42 -12.32
C ALA A 64 6.59 1.10 -12.33
N THR A 65 6.87 1.83 -13.40
CA THR A 65 7.97 2.80 -13.42
C THR A 65 7.60 4.00 -12.55
N LYS A 66 8.09 3.99 -11.31
CA LYS A 66 7.82 5.05 -10.32
C LYS A 66 8.65 6.28 -10.64
N GLN A 67 7.99 7.37 -11.00
CA GLN A 67 8.66 8.62 -11.39
C GLN A 67 8.99 9.50 -10.18
N THR A 68 8.09 9.56 -9.21
CA THR A 68 8.18 10.41 -8.03
C THR A 68 7.79 9.68 -6.75
N MET A 69 8.36 10.14 -5.64
CA MET A 69 8.04 9.70 -4.29
C MET A 69 7.94 10.90 -3.37
N SER A 70 7.10 10.83 -2.35
CA SER A 70 7.02 11.88 -1.32
C SER A 70 7.97 11.57 -0.17
N ILE A 71 8.68 12.60 0.31
CA ILE A 71 9.59 12.52 1.47
C ILE A 71 9.24 13.59 2.51
N ILE A 72 9.69 13.38 3.74
CA ILE A 72 9.65 14.42 4.77
C ILE A 72 10.76 15.45 4.49
N ALA A 73 10.39 16.73 4.52
CA ALA A 73 11.28 17.86 4.35
C ALA A 73 11.14 18.83 5.54
N ASN A 74 12.07 19.80 5.65
CA ASN A 74 12.10 20.74 6.78
C ASN A 74 10.80 21.54 6.97
N ASN A 75 10.04 21.78 5.89
CA ASN A 75 8.79 22.56 5.89
C ASN A 75 7.54 21.73 5.54
N GLY A 76 7.54 20.43 5.87
CA GLY A 76 6.41 19.54 5.60
C GLY A 76 6.82 18.35 4.73
N THR A 77 6.16 18.18 3.60
CA THR A 77 6.42 17.09 2.66
C THR A 77 6.84 17.64 1.31
N GLN A 78 7.61 16.84 0.56
CA GLN A 78 8.06 17.22 -0.76
C GLN A 78 8.04 16.02 -1.70
N SER A 79 7.54 16.22 -2.93
CA SER A 79 7.68 15.26 -4.02
C SER A 79 9.06 15.37 -4.65
N VAL A 80 9.77 14.26 -4.74
CA VAL A 80 11.10 14.14 -5.33
C VAL A 80 11.12 13.03 -6.38
N ALA A 81 12.01 13.14 -7.35
CA ALA A 81 12.19 12.09 -8.35
C ALA A 81 12.71 10.80 -7.67
N VAL A 82 12.15 9.66 -8.06
CA VAL A 82 12.68 8.36 -7.63
C VAL A 82 14.03 8.13 -8.31
N PRO A 83 15.08 7.71 -7.57
CA PRO A 83 16.35 7.33 -8.19
C PRO A 83 16.14 6.29 -9.29
N ARG A 84 16.77 6.47 -10.45
CA ARG A 84 16.60 5.56 -11.61
C ARG A 84 16.81 4.09 -11.29
N LEU A 85 17.71 3.78 -10.35
CA LEU A 85 17.98 2.41 -9.92
C LEU A 85 16.79 1.76 -9.19
N MET A 86 15.88 2.55 -8.64
CA MET A 86 14.72 2.10 -7.86
C MET A 86 13.39 2.23 -8.63
N ALA A 87 13.37 3.00 -9.72
CA ALA A 87 12.13 3.33 -10.44
C ALA A 87 11.37 2.10 -10.92
N ASP A 88 12.09 1.10 -11.43
CA ASP A 88 11.55 -0.16 -11.96
C ASP A 88 11.74 -1.33 -10.97
N GLN A 89 12.08 -1.04 -9.71
CA GLN A 89 12.16 -2.07 -8.66
C GLN A 89 10.83 -2.18 -7.91
N GLN A 90 10.55 -3.36 -7.41
CA GLN A 90 9.40 -3.62 -6.55
C GLN A 90 9.49 -2.75 -5.28
N ALA A 91 8.42 -2.03 -4.95
CA ALA A 91 8.38 -1.17 -3.77
C ALA A 91 8.38 -1.99 -2.48
N MET A 92 7.71 -3.15 -2.46
CA MET A 92 7.61 -4.03 -1.29
C MET A 92 8.36 -5.33 -1.54
N THR A 93 8.90 -5.98 -0.52
CA THR A 93 9.35 -7.37 -0.63
C THR A 93 8.15 -8.32 -0.60
N ASP A 94 8.32 -9.55 -1.09
CA ASP A 94 7.26 -10.58 -1.03
C ASP A 94 6.78 -10.80 0.42
N GLU A 95 7.71 -10.80 1.38
CA GLU A 95 7.36 -10.89 2.79
C GLU A 95 6.49 -9.72 3.25
N GLN A 96 6.84 -8.49 2.86
CA GLN A 96 6.02 -7.31 3.16
C GLN A 96 4.63 -7.40 2.53
N ILE A 97 4.53 -7.89 1.29
CA ILE A 97 3.25 -8.10 0.59
C ILE A 97 2.37 -9.05 1.40
N ILE A 98 2.90 -10.19 1.83
CA ILE A 98 2.17 -11.17 2.62
C ILE A 98 1.77 -10.61 3.99
N GLN A 99 2.67 -9.93 4.70
CA GLN A 99 2.36 -9.35 6.01
C GLN A 99 1.26 -8.27 5.92
N THR A 100 1.29 -7.45 4.86
CA THR A 100 0.26 -6.46 4.57
C THR A 100 -1.09 -7.12 4.23
N ALA A 101 -1.10 -8.19 3.42
CA ALA A 101 -2.31 -8.94 3.12
C ALA A 101 -2.92 -9.61 4.37
N GLN A 102 -2.09 -10.20 5.23
CA GLN A 102 -2.52 -10.77 6.51
C GLN A 102 -3.10 -9.70 7.45
N MET A 103 -2.54 -8.49 7.48
CA MET A 103 -3.13 -7.37 8.21
C MET A 103 -4.54 -7.04 7.68
N ALA A 104 -4.71 -6.93 6.36
CA ALA A 104 -6.02 -6.64 5.76
C ALA A 104 -7.06 -7.71 6.09
N MET A 105 -6.69 -9.01 6.03
CA MET A 105 -7.61 -10.08 6.45
C MET A 105 -7.97 -10.03 7.93
N ARG A 106 -7.00 -9.71 8.82
CA ARG A 106 -7.29 -9.58 10.26
C ARG A 106 -8.29 -8.46 10.50
N ILE A 107 -8.13 -7.32 9.83
CA ILE A 107 -9.04 -6.19 9.90
C ILE A 107 -10.43 -6.58 9.41
N GLU A 108 -10.56 -7.11 8.19
CA GLU A 108 -11.84 -7.55 7.62
C GLU A 108 -12.56 -8.57 8.52
N ASN A 109 -11.82 -9.52 9.08
CA ASN A 109 -12.37 -10.51 10.02
C ASN A 109 -12.89 -9.89 11.31
N GLN A 110 -12.30 -8.77 11.77
CA GLN A 110 -12.76 -8.04 12.96
C GLN A 110 -13.93 -7.12 12.64
N THR A 111 -13.86 -6.41 11.51
CA THR A 111 -14.85 -5.40 11.12
C THR A 111 -16.10 -5.98 10.48
N LYS A 112 -16.00 -7.17 9.88
CA LYS A 112 -17.06 -7.87 9.13
C LYS A 112 -17.49 -7.18 7.83
N TRP A 113 -16.65 -6.29 7.30
CA TRP A 113 -16.84 -5.63 6.02
C TRP A 113 -15.52 -5.55 5.25
N SER A 114 -15.61 -5.51 3.92
CA SER A 114 -14.46 -5.28 3.05
C SER A 114 -13.85 -3.91 3.35
N ALA A 115 -12.55 -3.89 3.59
CA ALA A 115 -11.83 -2.73 4.07
C ALA A 115 -10.96 -2.10 2.98
N ASP A 116 -10.93 -0.77 2.98
CA ASP A 116 -9.94 0.07 2.32
C ASP A 116 -9.02 0.64 3.42
N ILE A 117 -7.74 0.29 3.32
CA ILE A 117 -6.74 0.46 4.36
C ILE A 117 -5.55 1.24 3.83
N GLU A 118 -5.15 2.29 4.54
CA GLU A 118 -3.88 2.96 4.31
C GLU A 118 -2.86 2.47 5.32
N CYS A 119 -1.68 2.10 4.84
CA CYS A 119 -0.58 1.63 5.67
C CYS A 119 0.79 2.09 5.16
N ALA A 120 1.80 1.95 6.02
CA ALA A 120 3.17 2.31 5.72
C ALA A 120 4.14 1.27 6.27
N TRP A 121 5.24 1.08 5.56
CA TRP A 121 6.41 0.36 6.03
C TRP A 121 7.51 1.34 6.39
N LYS A 122 8.09 1.15 7.57
CA LYS A 122 9.31 1.83 8.00
C LYS A 122 10.21 0.85 8.74
N ASP A 123 11.43 0.65 8.25
CA ASP A 123 12.45 -0.20 8.86
C ASP A 123 11.88 -1.59 9.19
N GLU A 124 11.29 -2.24 8.18
CA GLU A 124 10.65 -3.57 8.28
C GLU A 124 9.47 -3.66 9.25
N LYS A 125 8.93 -2.52 9.70
CA LYS A 125 7.73 -2.47 10.53
C LYS A 125 6.55 -1.91 9.77
N LEU A 126 5.45 -2.66 9.80
CA LEU A 126 4.17 -2.27 9.24
C LEU A 126 3.38 -1.39 10.23
N TYR A 127 2.87 -0.28 9.73
CA TYR A 127 2.02 0.68 10.44
C TYR A 127 0.67 0.80 9.74
N LEU A 128 -0.41 0.55 10.47
CA LEU A 128 -1.77 0.89 10.04
C LEU A 128 -1.99 2.39 10.24
N LEU A 129 -2.39 3.10 9.17
CA LEU A 129 -2.63 4.54 9.22
C LEU A 129 -4.11 4.86 9.25
N GLN A 130 -4.88 4.26 8.35
CA GLN A 130 -6.32 4.46 8.26
C GLN A 130 -7.01 3.16 7.82
N CYS A 131 -8.27 2.99 8.23
CA CYS A 131 -9.12 1.90 7.78
C CYS A 131 -10.54 2.43 7.62
N ARG A 132 -11.17 2.18 6.48
CA ARG A 132 -12.56 2.54 6.19
C ARG A 132 -13.28 1.41 5.44
N PRO A 133 -14.61 1.30 5.53
CA PRO A 133 -15.35 0.34 4.71
C PRO A 133 -15.25 0.70 3.23
N VAL A 134 -15.21 -0.30 2.37
CA VAL A 134 -15.45 -0.16 0.93
C VAL A 134 -16.94 0.09 0.73
N THR A 135 -17.31 1.21 0.12
CA THR A 135 -18.71 1.66 -0.01
C THR A 135 -19.21 1.69 -1.46
N SER A 136 -18.66 0.86 -2.35
CA SER A 136 -19.07 0.78 -3.77
C SER A 136 -20.56 0.50 -3.92
#